data_AF-A0A968YXJ7-F1
#
_entry.id   AF-A0A968YXJ7-F1
#
_cell.length_a   1.000
_cell.length_b   1.000
_cell.length_c   1.000
_cell.angle_alpha   90.00
_cell.angle_beta   90.00
_cell.angle_gamma   90.00
#
_symmetry.space_group_name_H-M   'P 1'
#
loop_
_entity.id
_entity.type
_entity.pdbx_description
1 polymer ?
#
loop_
_entity_poly.entity_id
_entity_poly.type
_entity_poly.pdbx_seq_one_letter_code
_entity_poly.pdbx_strand_id
1 'polypeptide(L)'
;MLNYNFLETQIEKYRKRFAEAKPHRHLIIDNFLDEDFAKTAFQVFPKMGEMDKLKDFRQYKAQDPDLSKFHPIFQEIVFKHLHSRRLLDIVAQITDIPDLLPDCQLYAAGLAQGADSSFLNIHIDNSSHPVHPWYRRLNLLLYLNPDWTEEKGGHLELWTSAMNESVRSPPYSTAWCCLRPTNNPGTVIEPSIPQMAIPA
;
A
#
# COMPACT_ATOMS: atom_id res chain seq x y z
N MET A 1 -12.31 -5.27 -9.91
CA MET A 1 -12.00 -6.46 -9.09
C MET A 1 -10.49 -6.65 -9.04
N LEU A 2 -9.93 -7.41 -8.08
CA LEU A 2 -8.52 -7.84 -8.16
C LEU A 2 -8.33 -8.87 -9.27
N ASN A 3 -7.16 -8.83 -9.93
CA ASN A 3 -6.79 -9.79 -10.96
C ASN A 3 -6.29 -11.11 -10.35
N TYR A 4 -7.14 -11.80 -9.58
CA TYR A 4 -6.72 -12.98 -8.79
C TYR A 4 -6.08 -14.09 -9.63
N ASN A 5 -6.66 -14.45 -10.77
CA ASN A 5 -6.11 -15.51 -11.62
C ASN A 5 -4.70 -15.16 -12.11
N PHE A 6 -4.46 -13.88 -12.42
CA PHE A 6 -3.12 -13.40 -12.77
C PHE A 6 -2.16 -13.55 -11.59
N LEU A 7 -2.56 -13.12 -10.38
CA LEU A 7 -1.72 -13.23 -9.18
C LEU A 7 -1.37 -14.69 -8.85
N GLU A 8 -2.36 -15.59 -8.91
CA GLU A 8 -2.20 -17.01 -8.58
C GLU A 8 -1.23 -17.73 -9.52
N THR A 9 -1.23 -17.39 -10.82
CA THR A 9 -0.30 -17.98 -11.79
C THR A 9 1.14 -17.49 -11.65
N GLN A 10 1.38 -16.40 -10.91
CA GLN A 10 2.69 -15.76 -10.78
C GLN A 10 3.33 -15.95 -9.40
N ILE A 11 2.72 -16.74 -8.50
CA ILE A 11 3.15 -16.90 -7.10
C ILE A 11 4.65 -17.20 -6.98
N GLU A 12 5.16 -18.23 -7.66
CA GLU A 12 6.57 -18.62 -7.55
C GLU A 12 7.54 -17.53 -8.04
N LYS A 13 7.18 -16.85 -9.14
CA LYS A 13 7.95 -15.73 -9.67
C LYS A 13 7.98 -14.58 -8.66
N TYR A 14 6.83 -14.23 -8.09
CA TYR A 14 6.71 -13.15 -7.11
C TYR A 14 7.37 -13.47 -5.78
N ARG A 15 7.31 -14.73 -5.34
CA ARG A 15 8.03 -15.21 -4.17
C ARG A 15 9.53 -14.99 -4.30
N LYS A 16 10.11 -15.40 -5.43
CA LYS A 16 11.54 -15.17 -5.72
C LYS A 16 11.88 -13.68 -5.74
N ARG A 17 11.12 -12.87 -6.50
CA ARG A 17 11.33 -11.42 -6.57
C ARG A 17 11.26 -10.75 -5.19
N PHE A 18 10.28 -11.11 -4.38
CA PHE A 18 10.10 -10.57 -3.03
C PHE A 18 11.25 -10.94 -2.09
N ALA A 19 11.74 -12.19 -2.16
CA ALA A 19 12.85 -12.66 -1.34
C ALA A 19 14.20 -12.02 -1.72
N GLU A 20 14.43 -11.79 -3.01
CA GLU A 20 15.70 -11.27 -3.54
C GLU A 20 15.79 -9.74 -3.51
N ALA A 21 14.65 -9.05 -3.39
CA ALA A 21 14.57 -7.60 -3.44
C ALA A 21 15.42 -6.90 -2.34
N LYS A 22 16.02 -5.77 -2.73
CA LYS A 22 16.90 -4.92 -1.90
C LYS A 22 16.42 -3.46 -1.96
N PRO A 23 16.64 -2.65 -0.91
CA PRO A 23 17.39 -2.94 0.33
C PRO A 23 16.61 -3.80 1.33
N HIS A 24 15.29 -3.85 1.19
CA HIS A 24 14.38 -4.66 2.01
C HIS A 24 13.55 -5.57 1.11
N ARG A 25 13.03 -6.68 1.66
CA ARG A 25 12.09 -7.56 0.94
C ARG A 25 10.85 -6.76 0.56
N HIS A 26 10.63 -6.59 -0.74
CA HIS A 26 9.49 -5.86 -1.27
C HIS A 26 9.12 -6.44 -2.64
N LEU A 27 7.90 -6.18 -3.08
CA LEU A 27 7.40 -6.62 -4.36
C LEU A 27 6.53 -5.53 -4.98
N ILE A 28 6.75 -5.28 -6.25
CA ILE A 28 5.92 -4.38 -7.06
C ILE A 28 5.17 -5.22 -8.09
N ILE A 29 3.85 -5.08 -8.09
CA ILE A 29 2.91 -5.79 -8.95
C ILE A 29 2.13 -4.76 -9.76
N ASP A 30 2.36 -4.76 -11.07
CA ASP A 30 1.54 -4.04 -12.04
C ASP A 30 0.24 -4.80 -12.32
N ASN A 31 -0.79 -4.08 -12.76
CA ASN A 31 -2.10 -4.64 -13.11
C ASN A 31 -2.69 -5.49 -11.97
N PHE A 32 -2.57 -5.00 -10.73
CA PHE A 32 -3.09 -5.67 -9.54
C PHE A 32 -4.63 -5.64 -9.49
N LEU A 33 -5.20 -4.51 -9.87
CA LEU A 33 -6.63 -4.34 -10.13
C LEU A 33 -6.91 -4.51 -11.62
N ASP A 34 -8.11 -4.99 -11.90
CA ASP A 34 -8.75 -4.87 -13.20
C ASP A 34 -8.77 -3.38 -13.65
N GLU A 35 -8.49 -3.14 -14.93
CA GLU A 35 -8.24 -1.80 -15.47
C GLU A 35 -9.48 -0.90 -15.37
N ASP A 36 -10.65 -1.39 -15.78
CA ASP A 36 -11.91 -0.64 -15.72
C ASP A 36 -12.29 -0.33 -14.27
N PHE A 37 -12.03 -1.26 -13.37
CA PHE A 37 -12.26 -1.06 -11.94
C PHE A 37 -11.30 -0.03 -11.33
N ALA A 38 -10.02 -0.08 -11.68
CA ALA A 38 -9.02 0.89 -11.24
C ALA A 38 -9.36 2.30 -11.76
N LYS A 39 -9.78 2.41 -13.02
CA LYS A 39 -10.22 3.66 -13.64
C LYS A 39 -11.45 4.24 -12.95
N THR A 40 -12.43 3.39 -12.62
CA THR A 40 -13.62 3.81 -11.86
C THR A 40 -13.22 4.33 -10.48
N ALA A 41 -12.37 3.60 -9.76
CA ALA A 41 -11.89 4.00 -8.43
C ALA A 41 -11.10 5.32 -8.47
N PHE A 42 -10.28 5.53 -9.50
CA PHE A 42 -9.58 6.78 -9.74
C PHE A 42 -10.54 7.95 -9.94
N GLN A 43 -11.56 7.79 -10.79
CA GLN A 43 -12.50 8.86 -11.13
C GLN A 43 -13.33 9.35 -9.94
N VAL A 44 -13.61 8.46 -8.98
CA VAL A 44 -14.40 8.77 -7.77
C VAL A 44 -13.53 8.98 -6.54
N PHE A 45 -12.21 9.11 -6.70
CA PHE A 45 -11.31 9.33 -5.57
C PHE A 45 -11.58 10.70 -4.94
N PRO A 46 -11.72 10.78 -3.59
CA PRO A 46 -12.01 12.04 -2.92
C PRO A 46 -10.90 13.06 -3.14
N LYS A 47 -11.25 14.34 -3.20
CA LYS A 47 -10.25 15.41 -3.25
C LYS A 47 -9.61 15.58 -1.87
N MET A 48 -8.39 16.10 -1.83
CA MET A 48 -7.69 16.41 -0.58
C MET A 48 -8.47 17.30 0.41
N GLY A 49 -9.42 18.11 -0.08
CA GLY A 49 -10.28 18.94 0.77
C GLY A 49 -11.37 18.15 1.52
N GLU A 50 -11.66 16.94 1.08
CA GLU A 50 -12.70 16.05 1.62
C GLU A 50 -12.13 15.02 2.63
N MET A 51 -10.81 15.02 2.82
CA MET A 51 -10.07 14.11 3.71
C MET A 51 -9.32 14.90 4.79
N ASP A 52 -8.94 14.22 5.86
CA ASP A 52 -8.17 14.85 6.94
C ASP A 52 -6.77 15.24 6.45
N LYS A 53 -6.43 16.52 6.61
CA LYS A 53 -5.13 17.05 6.22
C LYS A 53 -4.10 16.82 7.31
N LEU A 54 -3.03 16.14 6.95
CA LEU A 54 -1.87 15.89 7.79
C LEU A 54 -0.73 16.80 7.33
N LYS A 55 -0.49 17.87 8.09
CA LYS A 55 0.55 18.86 7.80
C LYS A 55 1.41 19.15 9.02
N ASP A 56 2.61 18.59 9.04
CA ASP A 56 3.65 18.84 10.03
C ASP A 56 5.06 18.72 9.41
N PHE A 57 6.11 18.73 10.23
CA PHE A 57 7.49 18.63 9.73
C PHE A 57 7.83 17.26 9.11
N ARG A 58 7.03 16.22 9.32
CA ARG A 58 7.22 14.87 8.79
C ARG A 58 6.42 14.66 7.51
N GLN A 59 5.31 15.37 7.34
CA GLN A 59 4.40 15.10 6.24
C GLN A 59 3.57 16.31 5.83
N TYR A 60 3.27 16.36 4.54
CA TYR A 60 2.20 17.17 3.97
C TYR A 60 1.41 16.27 3.02
N LYS A 61 0.24 15.80 3.47
CA LYS A 61 -0.68 14.95 2.70
C LYS A 61 -2.10 15.04 3.26
N ALA A 62 -3.05 14.42 2.59
CA ALA A 62 -4.36 14.11 3.12
C ALA A 62 -4.45 12.60 3.35
N GLN A 63 -5.13 12.17 4.42
CA GLN A 63 -5.35 10.76 4.71
C GLN A 63 -6.65 10.61 5.50
N ASP A 64 -7.46 9.60 5.18
CA ASP A 64 -8.67 9.31 5.93
C ASP A 64 -8.86 7.78 6.06
N PRO A 65 -8.89 7.23 7.28
CA PRO A 65 -9.16 5.81 7.51
C PRO A 65 -10.64 5.45 7.39
N ASP A 66 -11.56 6.44 7.46
CA ASP A 66 -13.00 6.19 7.43
C ASP A 66 -13.53 6.12 6.00
N LEU A 67 -13.47 4.91 5.44
CA LEU A 67 -13.97 4.60 4.10
C LEU A 67 -15.49 4.75 3.96
N SER A 68 -16.23 4.91 5.06
CA SER A 68 -17.69 5.10 5.02
C SER A 68 -18.10 6.47 4.50
N LYS A 69 -17.19 7.46 4.55
CA LYS A 69 -17.40 8.81 4.03
C LYS A 69 -17.38 8.90 2.50
N PHE A 70 -16.76 7.93 1.83
CA PHE A 70 -16.43 8.02 0.42
C PHE A 70 -17.19 7.01 -0.43
N HIS A 71 -16.95 7.04 -1.74
CA HIS A 71 -17.61 6.15 -2.68
C HIS A 71 -17.45 4.67 -2.26
N PRO A 72 -18.53 3.84 -2.28
CA PRO A 72 -18.51 2.47 -1.77
C PRO A 72 -17.45 1.54 -2.41
N ILE A 73 -16.94 1.92 -3.58
CA ILE A 73 -15.85 1.20 -4.26
C ILE A 73 -14.62 1.03 -3.36
N PHE A 74 -14.32 1.98 -2.48
CA PHE A 74 -13.16 1.89 -1.59
C PHE A 74 -13.35 0.85 -0.49
N GLN A 75 -14.55 0.75 0.07
CA GLN A 75 -14.90 -0.34 0.97
C GLN A 75 -14.89 -1.70 0.25
N GLU A 76 -15.33 -1.74 -1.01
CA GLU A 76 -15.25 -2.94 -1.83
C GLU A 76 -13.80 -3.37 -2.08
N ILE A 77 -12.93 -2.45 -2.49
CA ILE A 77 -11.50 -2.71 -2.65
C ILE A 77 -10.92 -3.22 -1.34
N VAL A 78 -11.10 -2.49 -0.24
CA VAL A 78 -10.41 -2.81 1.02
C VAL A 78 -11.02 -4.04 1.68
N PHE A 79 -12.30 -3.99 2.04
CA PHE A 79 -12.92 -5.03 2.88
C PHE A 79 -13.30 -6.29 2.11
N LYS A 80 -13.73 -6.18 0.85
CA LYS A 80 -14.08 -7.39 0.06
C LYS A 80 -12.87 -8.02 -0.62
N HIS A 81 -11.88 -7.23 -1.04
CA HIS A 81 -10.75 -7.73 -1.81
C HIS A 81 -9.43 -7.79 -1.04
N LEU A 82 -8.95 -6.66 -0.51
CA LEU A 82 -7.67 -6.63 0.19
C LEU A 82 -7.68 -7.43 1.50
N HIS A 83 -8.83 -7.48 2.17
CA HIS A 83 -9.03 -8.29 3.38
C HIS A 83 -9.55 -9.70 3.09
N SER A 84 -9.73 -10.06 1.81
CA SER A 84 -10.22 -11.39 1.46
C SER A 84 -9.25 -12.48 1.88
N ARG A 85 -9.77 -13.61 2.38
CA ARG A 85 -8.95 -14.78 2.68
C ARG A 85 -8.13 -15.22 1.47
N ARG A 86 -8.74 -15.17 0.27
CA ARG A 86 -8.08 -15.48 -1.00
C ARG A 86 -6.81 -14.64 -1.22
N LEU A 87 -6.88 -13.32 -1.01
CA LEU A 87 -5.68 -12.49 -1.15
C LEU A 87 -4.67 -12.77 -0.04
N LEU A 88 -5.11 -12.90 1.21
CA LEU A 88 -4.22 -13.20 2.33
C LEU A 88 -3.44 -14.50 2.12
N ASP A 89 -4.07 -15.54 1.58
CA ASP A 89 -3.40 -16.81 1.24
C ASP A 89 -2.40 -16.66 0.08
N ILE A 90 -2.69 -15.84 -0.94
CA ILE A 90 -1.75 -15.52 -2.02
C ILE A 90 -0.54 -14.77 -1.46
N VAL A 91 -0.77 -13.75 -0.63
CA VAL A 91 0.29 -12.96 0.00
C VAL A 91 1.13 -13.83 0.93
N ALA A 92 0.50 -14.73 1.70
CA ALA A 92 1.21 -15.68 2.57
C ALA A 92 2.20 -16.54 1.77
N GLN A 93 1.76 -17.08 0.64
CA GLN A 93 2.60 -17.91 -0.25
C GLN A 93 3.74 -17.12 -0.89
N ILE A 94 3.49 -15.88 -1.31
CA ILE A 94 4.52 -15.02 -1.91
C ILE A 94 5.55 -14.58 -0.86
N THR A 95 5.12 -14.28 0.35
CA THR A 95 5.97 -13.65 1.36
C THR A 95 6.61 -14.63 2.34
N ASP A 96 6.16 -15.89 2.38
CA ASP A 96 6.49 -16.88 3.40
C ASP A 96 6.11 -16.46 4.81
N ILE A 97 5.01 -15.70 4.94
CA ILE A 97 4.46 -15.26 6.22
C ILE A 97 3.10 -15.93 6.40
N PRO A 98 2.99 -16.98 7.23
CA PRO A 98 1.72 -17.66 7.46
C PRO A 98 0.79 -16.79 8.32
N ASP A 99 -0.50 -17.16 8.32
CA ASP A 99 -1.52 -16.64 9.22
C ASP A 99 -1.65 -15.11 9.23
N LEU A 100 -1.55 -14.50 8.04
CA LEU A 100 -1.80 -13.08 7.85
C LEU A 100 -3.26 -12.74 8.19
N LEU A 101 -3.43 -11.73 9.06
CA LEU A 101 -4.70 -11.13 9.40
C LEU A 101 -4.82 -9.75 8.73
N PRO A 102 -6.01 -9.34 8.31
CA PRO A 102 -6.25 -7.96 7.89
C PRO A 102 -6.46 -7.06 9.10
N ASP A 103 -6.08 -5.79 8.99
CA ASP A 103 -6.48 -4.78 9.98
C ASP A 103 -7.85 -4.20 9.64
N CYS A 104 -8.90 -4.66 10.33
CA CYS A 104 -10.24 -4.11 10.16
C CYS A 104 -10.41 -2.68 10.72
N GLN A 105 -9.50 -2.19 11.56
CA GLN A 105 -9.53 -0.84 12.12
C GLN A 105 -8.79 0.18 11.23
N LEU A 106 -8.08 -0.29 10.20
CA LEU A 106 -7.30 0.53 9.28
C LEU A 106 -6.36 1.51 10.01
N TYR A 107 -5.69 1.04 11.06
CA TYR A 107 -4.76 1.84 11.85
C TYR A 107 -3.63 2.35 10.97
N ALA A 108 -3.49 3.69 10.87
CA ALA A 108 -2.54 4.35 9.97
C ALA A 108 -2.69 3.96 8.48
N ALA A 109 -3.82 3.37 8.10
CA ALA A 109 -4.17 2.96 6.75
C ALA A 109 -5.32 3.83 6.19
N GLY A 110 -5.96 3.38 5.12
CA GLY A 110 -7.07 4.09 4.46
C GLY A 110 -6.69 4.74 3.14
N LEU A 111 -7.47 5.75 2.75
CA LEU A 111 -7.18 6.56 1.57
C LEU A 111 -6.14 7.60 1.92
N ALA A 112 -5.14 7.79 1.05
CA ALA A 112 -4.18 8.86 1.20
C ALA A 112 -4.04 9.61 -0.12
N GLN A 113 -3.84 10.92 -0.05
CA GLN A 113 -3.62 11.74 -1.23
C GLN A 113 -2.53 12.80 -1.00
N GLY A 114 -1.57 12.90 -1.91
CA GLY A 114 -0.69 14.06 -2.03
C GLY A 114 -1.17 15.04 -3.11
N ALA A 115 -0.81 16.32 -3.00
CA ALA A 115 -0.85 17.31 -4.08
C ALA A 115 0.56 17.89 -4.31
N ASP A 116 0.68 18.94 -5.11
CA ASP A 116 1.93 19.69 -5.25
C ASP A 116 2.59 20.03 -3.92
N SER A 117 3.91 19.84 -3.88
CA SER A 117 4.74 20.01 -2.68
C SER A 117 4.42 19.07 -1.52
N SER A 118 3.54 18.08 -1.71
CA SER A 118 3.27 17.04 -0.70
C SER A 118 4.49 16.15 -0.51
N PHE A 119 4.68 15.71 0.72
CA PHE A 119 5.79 14.85 1.07
C PHE A 119 5.43 13.97 2.26
N LEU A 120 6.13 12.86 2.38
CA LEU A 120 6.20 12.05 3.58
C LEU A 120 7.67 11.74 3.78
N ASN A 121 8.26 12.33 4.82
CA ASN A 121 9.68 12.17 5.10
C ASN A 121 10.00 10.71 5.45
N ILE A 122 11.27 10.33 5.23
CA ILE A 122 11.76 8.98 5.52
C ILE A 122 11.48 8.63 6.98
N HIS A 123 10.86 7.47 7.19
CA HIS A 123 10.51 6.97 8.51
C HIS A 123 10.51 5.44 8.51
N ILE A 124 10.49 4.87 9.71
CA ILE A 124 10.18 3.46 9.93
C ILE A 124 8.73 3.42 10.40
N ASP A 125 7.93 2.58 9.77
CA ASP A 125 6.54 2.42 10.16
C ASP A 125 6.35 1.76 11.52
N ASN A 126 5.24 2.13 12.16
CA ASN A 126 4.84 1.53 13.42
C ASN A 126 4.62 0.03 13.24
N SER A 127 5.25 -0.78 14.08
CA SER A 127 5.11 -2.23 14.01
C SER A 127 4.16 -2.81 15.04
N SER A 128 3.72 -2.04 16.04
CA SER A 128 2.74 -2.48 17.03
C SER A 128 1.37 -1.95 16.65
N HIS A 129 0.37 -2.82 16.63
CA HIS A 129 -1.02 -2.39 16.57
C HIS A 129 -1.42 -1.76 17.92
N PRO A 130 -2.17 -0.64 17.96
CA PRO A 130 -2.47 0.07 19.20
C PRO A 130 -3.47 -0.63 20.12
N VAL A 131 -4.40 -1.41 19.54
CA VAL A 131 -5.48 -2.09 20.27
C VAL A 131 -5.20 -3.58 20.49
N HIS A 132 -4.82 -4.30 19.44
CA HIS A 132 -4.53 -5.73 19.48
C HIS A 132 -3.03 -6.01 19.75
N PRO A 133 -2.68 -7.18 20.31
CA PRO A 133 -1.29 -7.63 20.48
C PRO A 133 -0.69 -8.11 19.14
N TRP A 134 -0.99 -7.40 18.06
CA TRP A 134 -0.56 -7.74 16.71
C TRP A 134 0.63 -6.90 16.30
N TYR A 135 1.46 -7.49 15.44
CA TYR A 135 2.57 -6.81 14.81
C TYR A 135 2.29 -6.64 13.31
N ARG A 136 2.49 -5.41 12.82
CA ARG A 136 2.47 -5.12 11.38
C ARG A 136 3.65 -5.80 10.71
N ARG A 137 3.36 -6.71 9.78
CA ARG A 137 4.39 -7.48 9.06
C ARG A 137 4.59 -6.98 7.64
N LEU A 138 3.50 -6.59 6.99
CA LEU A 138 3.48 -6.09 5.63
C LEU A 138 2.71 -4.77 5.54
N ASN A 139 3.25 -3.84 4.78
CA ASN A 139 2.48 -2.73 4.21
C ASN A 139 2.07 -3.10 2.80
N LEU A 140 0.80 -2.87 2.48
CA LEU A 140 0.30 -2.92 1.13
C LEU A 140 -0.06 -1.50 0.71
N LEU A 141 0.57 -1.02 -0.36
CA LEU A 141 0.31 0.27 -0.98
C LEU A 141 -0.31 0.03 -2.34
N LEU A 142 -1.57 0.38 -2.51
CA LEU A 142 -2.28 0.31 -3.79
C LEU A 142 -2.35 1.70 -4.40
N TYR A 143 -1.59 1.93 -5.47
CA TYR A 143 -1.59 3.23 -6.12
C TYR A 143 -2.65 3.30 -7.24
N LEU A 144 -3.37 4.42 -7.30
CA LEU A 144 -4.37 4.73 -8.33
C LEU A 144 -3.96 6.00 -9.10
N ASN A 145 -2.87 5.94 -9.85
CA ASN A 145 -2.32 7.08 -10.58
C ASN A 145 -2.19 6.76 -12.08
N PRO A 146 -3.29 6.82 -12.86
CA PRO A 146 -3.22 6.65 -14.31
C PRO A 146 -2.35 7.76 -14.93
N ASP A 147 -1.66 7.42 -16.02
CA ASP A 147 -0.85 8.34 -16.81
C ASP A 147 0.23 9.09 -15.99
N TRP A 148 0.76 8.45 -14.94
CA TRP A 148 1.88 9.01 -14.19
C TRP A 148 3.13 9.12 -15.08
N THR A 149 3.91 10.18 -14.88
CA THR A 149 5.17 10.43 -15.59
C THR A 149 6.26 10.78 -14.58
N GLU A 150 7.53 10.57 -14.94
CA GLU A 150 8.68 10.75 -14.04
C GLU A 150 8.75 12.18 -13.46
N GLU A 151 8.36 13.18 -14.25
CA GLU A 151 8.38 14.60 -13.86
C GLU A 151 7.39 14.92 -12.73
N LYS A 152 6.37 14.07 -12.52
CA LYS A 152 5.38 14.23 -11.45
C LYS A 152 5.92 13.81 -10.07
N GLY A 153 7.04 13.10 -10.03
CA GLY A 153 7.67 12.67 -8.79
C GLY A 153 6.78 11.77 -7.91
N GLY A 154 6.99 11.85 -6.59
CA GLY A 154 6.24 11.09 -5.59
C GLY A 154 6.56 9.59 -5.54
N HIS A 155 7.74 9.22 -6.03
CA HIS A 155 8.25 7.86 -5.96
C HIS A 155 8.16 7.29 -4.54
N LEU A 156 7.86 6.01 -4.44
CA LEU A 156 8.14 5.27 -3.22
C LEU A 156 9.65 5.05 -3.14
N GLU A 157 10.27 5.56 -2.08
CA GLU A 157 11.69 5.36 -1.83
C GLU A 157 11.90 4.35 -0.71
N LEU A 158 12.63 3.29 -1.01
CA LEU A 158 13.09 2.31 -0.03
C LEU A 158 14.58 2.54 0.23
N TRP A 159 14.89 3.10 1.39
CA TRP A 159 16.25 3.47 1.79
C TRP A 159 16.97 2.30 2.46
N THR A 160 18.29 2.24 2.32
CA THR A 160 19.13 1.32 3.10
C THR A 160 19.11 1.71 4.57
N SER A 161 19.42 0.77 5.48
CA SER A 161 19.51 1.08 6.91
C SER A 161 20.61 2.10 7.25
N ALA A 162 21.59 2.29 6.36
CA ALA A 162 22.64 3.30 6.48
C ALA A 162 22.21 4.68 5.96
N MET A 163 21.01 4.81 5.37
CA MET A 163 20.44 6.07 4.84
C MET A 163 21.32 6.76 3.79
N ASN A 164 22.10 5.99 3.03
CA ASN A 164 23.03 6.50 2.02
C ASN A 164 22.59 6.18 0.58
N GLU A 165 21.73 5.20 0.40
CA GLU A 165 21.24 4.72 -0.90
C GLU A 165 19.74 4.41 -0.80
N SER A 166 19.03 4.57 -1.92
CA SER A 166 17.61 4.27 -2.01
C SER A 166 17.27 3.61 -3.35
N VAL A 167 16.32 2.68 -3.33
CA VAL A 167 15.64 2.21 -4.53
C VAL A 167 14.32 2.97 -4.67
N ARG A 168 14.07 3.51 -5.87
CA ARG A 168 12.83 4.23 -6.19
C ARG A 168 11.90 3.34 -7.00
N SER A 169 10.62 3.37 -6.64
CA SER A 169 9.54 2.75 -7.43
C SER A 169 8.56 3.82 -7.87
N PRO A 170 8.12 3.81 -9.13
CA PRO A 170 7.08 4.70 -9.57
C PRO A 170 5.73 4.35 -8.90
N PRO A 171 4.85 5.34 -8.71
CA PRO A 171 3.61 5.25 -7.93
C PRO A 171 2.40 4.91 -8.82
N TYR A 172 2.52 4.12 -9.88
CA TYR A 172 1.38 3.64 -10.68
C TYR A 172 1.12 2.14 -10.52
N SER A 173 1.94 1.47 -9.71
CA SER A 173 1.92 0.02 -9.47
C SER A 173 1.46 -0.27 -8.05
N THR A 174 1.00 -1.49 -7.75
CA THR A 174 0.81 -1.89 -6.34
C THR A 174 2.15 -2.32 -5.73
N ALA A 175 2.47 -1.83 -4.53
CA ALA A 175 3.69 -2.18 -3.82
C ALA A 175 3.37 -2.90 -2.50
N TRP A 176 4.02 -4.04 -2.27
CA TRP A 176 4.04 -4.74 -0.99
C TRP A 176 5.42 -4.57 -0.37
N CYS A 177 5.51 -3.98 0.82
CA CYS A 177 6.77 -3.80 1.54
C CYS A 177 6.76 -4.62 2.84
N CYS A 178 7.76 -5.47 3.02
CA CYS A 178 7.98 -6.14 4.30
C CYS A 178 8.70 -5.20 5.25
N LEU A 179 8.05 -4.86 6.36
CA LEU A 179 8.63 -3.94 7.33
C LEU A 179 9.70 -4.60 8.19
N ARG A 180 9.50 -5.86 8.61
CA ARG A 180 10.51 -6.64 9.34
C ARG A 180 10.29 -8.16 9.21
N PRO A 181 11.35 -8.95 8.97
CA PRO A 181 11.34 -10.38 9.26
C PRO A 181 11.46 -10.57 10.79
N THR A 182 10.35 -10.75 11.49
CA THR A 182 10.35 -11.20 12.90
C THR A 182 9.46 -12.44 13.04
N ASN A 183 9.76 -13.34 13.97
CA ASN A 183 9.02 -14.60 14.15
C ASN A 183 7.87 -14.50 15.16
N ASN A 184 7.40 -13.30 15.51
CA ASN A 184 6.32 -13.15 16.49
C ASN A 184 4.94 -13.46 15.89
N PRO A 185 4.08 -14.23 16.58
CA PRO A 185 2.70 -14.52 16.16
C PRO A 185 1.79 -13.28 16.31
N GLY A 186 0.85 -13.09 15.38
CA GLY A 186 -0.11 -11.96 15.37
C GLY A 186 0.10 -11.02 14.18
N THR A 187 0.06 -11.55 12.96
CA THR A 187 0.53 -10.88 11.75
C THR A 187 -0.55 -10.02 11.12
N VAL A 188 -0.25 -8.75 10.82
CA VAL A 188 -1.19 -7.84 10.13
C VAL A 188 -0.63 -7.32 8.80
N ILE A 189 -1.50 -7.31 7.77
CA ILE A 189 -1.32 -6.50 6.55
C ILE A 189 -2.14 -5.23 6.70
N GLU A 190 -1.50 -4.09 6.48
CA GLU A 190 -2.21 -2.82 6.38
C GLU A 190 -2.27 -2.34 4.94
N PRO A 191 -3.47 -2.37 4.32
CA PRO A 191 -3.68 -1.79 3.01
C PRO A 191 -3.90 -0.28 3.11
N SER A 192 -3.00 0.49 2.52
CA SER A 192 -3.20 1.91 2.24
C SER A 192 -3.33 2.11 0.73
N ILE A 193 -4.22 3.02 0.32
CA ILE A 193 -4.41 3.38 -1.09
C ILE A 193 -3.90 4.81 -1.28
N PRO A 194 -2.58 5.00 -1.51
CA PRO A 194 -2.05 6.30 -1.86
C PRO A 194 -2.42 6.67 -3.31
N GLN A 195 -3.17 7.75 -3.46
CA GLN A 195 -3.22 8.51 -4.71
C GLN A 195 -2.26 9.69 -4.59
N MET A 196 -1.68 10.15 -5.69
CA MET A 196 -0.94 11.41 -5.70
C MET A 196 -1.49 12.27 -6.82
N ALA A 197 -2.11 13.39 -6.43
CA ALA A 197 -2.51 14.44 -7.34
C ALA A 197 -1.28 15.27 -7.76
N ILE A 198 -0.77 14.89 -8.92
CA ILE A 198 -0.23 15.65 -10.04
C ILE A 198 -0.26 17.20 -9.94
N PRO A 199 0.82 17.89 -10.39
CA PRO A 199 0.83 19.33 -10.65
C PRO A 199 -0.12 19.77 -11.76
N ALA A 200 -0.69 20.96 -11.60
CA ALA A 200 -1.45 21.64 -12.65
C ALA A 200 -0.59 21.97 -13.88
#